data_AF-A0A845FVQ3-F1
#
_entry.id   AF-A0A845FVQ3-F1
#
_cell.length_a   1.000
_cell.length_b   1.000
_cell.length_c   1.000
_cell.angle_alpha   90.00
_cell.angle_beta   90.00
_cell.angle_gamma   90.00
#
_symmetry.space_group_name_H-M   'P 1'
#
loop_
_entity.id
_entity.type
_entity.pdbx_description
1 polymer ?
#
loop_
_entity_poly.entity_id
_entity_poly.type
_entity_poly.pdbx_seq_one_letter_code
_entity_poly.pdbx_strand_id
1 'polypeptide(L)'
;MSEQAQAQSQPAININLVQVLDLACRILHQGFFQQPEAKAKTLLKDLKSGKRISVGAMNLNRKDAEGAEQPVMEMPLSLELDYSEFRGPGFGFPAFRAALQGMLNQIGNTMRARRDLNIMSNQQQNTLLVHQPGVVRIGEQFNVMVLGIERGTKNQLTLKLMFIDPEQYPRRDQEAAAVTPDSAEQDQAAG
;
A
#
# COMPACT_ATOMS: atom_id res chain seq x y z
N MET A 1 -37.82 -26.03 -29.40
CA MET A 1 -36.61 -26.72 -28.89
C MET A 1 -35.61 -25.65 -28.52
N SER A 2 -35.08 -25.75 -27.31
CA SER A 2 -34.33 -24.69 -26.63
C SER A 2 -32.84 -24.95 -26.79
N GLU A 3 -32.11 -24.04 -27.43
CA GLU A 3 -30.65 -24.01 -27.36
C GLU A 3 -30.24 -22.97 -26.34
N GLN A 4 -29.91 -23.47 -25.15
CA GLN A 4 -29.40 -22.69 -24.04
C GLN A 4 -27.99 -22.19 -24.37
N ALA A 5 -27.82 -20.87 -24.29
CA ALA A 5 -26.53 -20.23 -24.25
C ALA A 5 -25.69 -20.80 -23.09
N GLN A 6 -24.62 -21.50 -23.41
CA GLN A 6 -23.57 -21.82 -22.43
C GLN A 6 -22.77 -20.54 -22.18
N ALA A 7 -23.14 -19.81 -21.12
CA ALA A 7 -22.28 -18.82 -20.52
C ALA A 7 -21.02 -19.53 -20.00
N GLN A 8 -19.93 -19.45 -20.77
CA GLN A 8 -18.62 -19.87 -20.33
C GLN A 8 -18.24 -19.06 -19.09
N SER A 9 -18.39 -19.68 -17.92
CA SER A 9 -17.87 -19.16 -16.66
C SER A 9 -16.35 -19.07 -16.79
N GLN A 10 -15.84 -17.87 -17.08
CA GLN A 10 -14.42 -17.60 -17.09
C GLN A 10 -13.84 -18.01 -15.73
N PRO A 11 -12.88 -18.96 -15.67
CA PRO A 11 -12.29 -19.38 -14.42
C PRO A 11 -11.65 -18.17 -13.75
N ALA A 12 -12.16 -17.83 -12.56
CA ALA A 12 -11.71 -16.68 -11.77
C ALA A 12 -10.20 -16.78 -11.56
N ILE A 13 -9.44 -15.85 -12.14
CA ILE A 13 -8.01 -15.71 -11.87
C ILE A 13 -7.88 -15.31 -10.41
N ASN A 14 -7.37 -16.21 -9.57
CA ASN A 14 -7.13 -15.94 -8.17
C ASN A 14 -5.81 -15.16 -8.04
N ILE A 15 -5.90 -13.84 -8.01
CA ILE A 15 -4.74 -12.97 -7.77
C ILE A 15 -4.35 -13.09 -6.30
N ASN A 16 -3.19 -13.70 -6.03
CA ASN A 16 -2.63 -13.75 -4.68
C ASN A 16 -2.08 -12.37 -4.30
N LEU A 17 -2.83 -11.65 -3.48
CA LEU A 17 -2.50 -10.28 -3.08
C LEU A 17 -1.20 -10.17 -2.28
N VAL A 18 -0.83 -11.22 -1.53
CA VAL A 18 0.44 -11.25 -0.79
C VAL A 18 1.61 -11.30 -1.78
N GLN A 19 1.50 -12.06 -2.87
CA GLN A 19 2.51 -12.08 -3.94
C GLN A 19 2.59 -10.74 -4.68
N VAL A 20 1.44 -10.11 -4.95
CA VAL A 20 1.39 -8.77 -5.54
C VAL A 20 2.10 -7.77 -4.63
N LEU A 21 1.83 -7.81 -3.32
CA LEU A 21 2.40 -6.89 -2.35
C LEU A 21 3.91 -7.09 -2.18
N ASP A 22 4.38 -8.34 -2.09
CA ASP A 22 5.81 -8.66 -2.06
C ASP A 22 6.53 -8.09 -3.30
N LEU A 23 5.96 -8.33 -4.48
CA LEU A 23 6.50 -7.82 -5.73
C LEU A 23 6.49 -6.30 -5.77
N ALA A 24 5.41 -5.65 -5.33
CA ALA A 24 5.31 -4.20 -5.21
C ALA A 24 6.41 -3.64 -4.30
N CYS A 25 6.62 -4.25 -3.12
CA CYS A 25 7.68 -3.85 -2.20
C CYS A 25 9.06 -3.98 -2.83
N ARG A 26 9.35 -5.08 -3.56
CA ARG A 26 10.63 -5.27 -4.25
C ARG A 26 10.84 -4.24 -5.36
N ILE A 27 9.83 -3.99 -6.20
CA ILE A 27 9.86 -3.00 -7.27
C ILE A 27 10.13 -1.60 -6.70
N LEU A 28 9.39 -1.21 -5.67
CA LEU A 28 9.55 0.10 -5.02
C LEU A 28 10.91 0.24 -4.35
N HIS A 29 11.38 -0.80 -3.67
CA HIS A 29 12.70 -0.82 -3.06
C HIS A 29 13.81 -0.68 -4.12
N GLN A 30 13.73 -1.45 -5.20
CA GLN A 30 14.68 -1.37 -6.31
C GLN A 30 14.66 0.01 -6.99
N GLY A 31 13.46 0.53 -7.24
CA GLY A 31 13.23 1.81 -7.92
C GLY A 31 13.59 3.06 -7.11
N PHE A 32 13.63 3.01 -5.78
CA PHE A 32 13.90 4.23 -4.99
C PHE A 32 15.09 4.11 -4.03
N PHE A 33 15.59 2.90 -3.77
CA PHE A 33 16.65 2.66 -2.79
C PHE A 33 17.89 1.97 -3.36
N GLN A 34 17.76 1.07 -4.34
CA GLN A 34 18.90 0.32 -4.90
C GLN A 34 19.47 0.89 -6.20
N GLN A 35 18.83 1.89 -6.79
CA GLN A 35 19.35 2.58 -7.98
C GLN A 35 20.01 3.92 -7.64
N PRO A 36 20.87 4.46 -8.52
CA PRO A 36 21.48 5.78 -8.32
C PRO A 36 20.45 6.87 -8.02
N GLU A 37 20.78 7.75 -7.07
CA GLU A 37 19.84 8.78 -6.58
C GLU A 37 19.30 9.67 -7.71
N ALA A 38 20.11 9.98 -8.72
CA ALA A 38 19.68 10.73 -9.89
C ALA A 38 18.53 10.03 -10.64
N LYS A 39 18.59 8.71 -10.83
CA LYS A 39 17.52 7.93 -11.47
C LYS A 39 16.26 7.88 -10.62
N ALA A 40 16.40 7.69 -9.32
CA ALA A 40 15.27 7.69 -8.39
C ALA A 40 14.56 9.06 -8.33
N LYS A 41 15.32 10.17 -8.37
CA LYS A 41 14.78 11.53 -8.46
C LYS A 41 14.06 11.76 -9.79
N THR A 42 14.60 11.29 -10.91
CA THR A 42 13.92 11.36 -12.21
C THR A 42 12.62 10.56 -12.19
N LEU A 43 12.63 9.35 -11.63
CA LEU A 43 11.43 8.53 -11.48
C LEU A 43 10.35 9.27 -10.66
N LEU A 44 10.72 9.86 -9.52
CA LEU A 44 9.79 10.68 -8.74
C LEU A 44 9.29 11.90 -9.52
N LYS A 45 10.15 12.56 -10.31
CA LYS A 45 9.75 13.71 -11.13
C LYS A 45 8.69 13.32 -12.17
N ASP A 46 8.87 12.17 -12.82
CA ASP A 46 7.88 11.65 -13.76
C ASP A 46 6.56 11.33 -13.05
N LEU A 47 6.60 10.68 -11.89
CA LEU A 47 5.40 10.41 -11.08
C LEU A 47 4.68 11.70 -10.65
N LYS A 48 5.42 12.72 -10.21
CA LYS A 48 4.86 14.03 -9.84
C LYS A 48 4.14 14.74 -10.98
N SER A 49 4.50 14.44 -12.23
CA SER A 49 3.80 14.97 -13.41
C SER A 49 2.49 14.25 -13.74
N GLY A 50 2.06 13.30 -12.89
CA GLY A 50 0.85 12.50 -13.09
C GLY A 50 1.04 11.35 -14.08
N LYS A 51 2.28 11.02 -14.46
CA LYS A 51 2.55 9.91 -15.38
C LYS A 51 2.35 8.57 -14.67
N ARG A 52 1.67 7.66 -15.36
CA ARG A 52 1.69 6.22 -15.07
C ARG A 52 2.97 5.61 -15.64
N ILE A 53 3.82 5.07 -14.76
CA ILE A 53 5.12 4.52 -15.16
C ILE A 53 5.04 2.99 -15.17
N SER A 54 5.43 2.34 -16.26
CA SER A 54 5.55 0.89 -16.29
C SER A 54 6.72 0.44 -15.42
N VAL A 55 6.47 -0.50 -14.50
CA VAL A 55 7.46 -0.96 -13.52
C VAL A 55 7.72 -2.48 -13.60
N GLY A 56 7.32 -3.08 -14.72
CA GLY A 56 7.51 -4.51 -15.00
C GLY A 56 6.18 -5.23 -15.15
N ALA A 57 6.19 -6.53 -14.89
CA ALA A 57 5.02 -7.38 -14.97
C ALA A 57 5.14 -8.56 -14.01
N MET A 58 4.02 -9.23 -13.75
CA MET A 58 3.97 -10.46 -12.98
C MET A 58 3.33 -11.59 -13.78
N ASN A 59 3.86 -12.80 -13.65
CA ASN A 59 3.25 -13.98 -14.23
C ASN A 59 2.13 -14.47 -13.31
N LEU A 60 0.93 -14.59 -13.87
CA LEU A 60 -0.20 -15.23 -13.23
C LEU A 60 -0.15 -16.72 -13.56
N ASN A 61 0.00 -17.54 -12.53
CA ASN A 61 -0.02 -18.99 -12.66
C ASN A 61 -1.40 -19.54 -12.25
N ARG A 62 -1.82 -20.63 -12.88
CA ARG A 62 -3.00 -21.42 -12.49
C ARG A 62 -2.55 -22.84 -12.19
N LYS A 63 -3.16 -23.44 -11.16
CA LYS A 63 -3.00 -24.88 -10.90
C LYS A 63 -3.89 -25.67 -11.83
N ASP A 64 -3.33 -26.64 -12.54
CA ASP A 64 -4.11 -27.63 -13.29
C ASP A 64 -4.76 -28.66 -12.34
N ALA A 65 -5.48 -29.62 -12.93
CA ALA A 65 -6.18 -30.66 -12.18
C ALA A 65 -5.22 -31.55 -11.37
N GLU A 66 -3.97 -31.64 -11.82
CA GLU A 66 -2.88 -32.37 -11.17
C GLU A 66 -2.12 -31.52 -10.13
N GLY A 67 -2.48 -30.25 -9.96
CA GLY A 67 -1.90 -29.33 -8.99
C GLY A 67 -0.59 -28.66 -9.42
N ALA A 68 -0.15 -28.83 -10.67
CA ALA A 68 1.02 -28.17 -11.23
C ALA A 68 0.69 -26.72 -11.62
N GLU A 69 1.63 -25.80 -11.34
CA GLU A 69 1.47 -24.38 -11.68
C GLU A 69 1.87 -24.12 -13.14
N GLN A 70 0.89 -23.75 -13.96
CA GLN A 70 1.06 -23.37 -15.36
C GLN A 70 0.95 -21.85 -15.50
N PRO A 71 1.91 -21.16 -16.16
CA PRO A 71 1.80 -19.75 -16.45
C PRO A 71 0.64 -19.51 -17.43
N VAL A 72 -0.30 -18.63 -17.05
CA VAL A 72 -1.50 -18.33 -17.84
C VAL A 72 -1.35 -17.02 -18.59
N MET A 73 -0.78 -16.00 -17.95
CA MET A 73 -0.71 -14.66 -18.50
C MET A 73 0.32 -13.81 -17.78
N GLU A 74 1.01 -12.94 -18.52
CA GLU A 74 1.78 -11.85 -17.97
C GLU A 74 0.87 -10.64 -17.70
N MET A 75 0.87 -10.16 -16.47
CA MET A 75 0.07 -9.03 -16.00
C MET A 75 1.00 -7.81 -15.80
N PRO A 76 0.91 -6.79 -16.65
CA PRO A 76 1.72 -5.59 -16.53
C PRO A 76 1.46 -4.86 -15.21
N LEU A 77 2.52 -4.29 -14.65
CA LEU A 77 2.50 -3.46 -13.46
C LEU A 77 2.85 -2.03 -13.81
N SER A 78 2.07 -1.11 -13.26
CA SER A 78 2.33 0.32 -13.37
C SER A 78 2.39 0.98 -12.01
N LEU A 79 3.08 2.11 -11.92
CA LEU A 79 3.25 2.91 -10.71
C LEU A 79 2.69 4.32 -10.94
N GLU A 80 1.94 4.79 -9.97
CA GLU A 80 1.39 6.15 -9.91
C GLU A 80 1.63 6.76 -8.53
N LEU A 81 1.54 8.09 -8.48
CA LEU A 81 1.63 8.86 -7.25
C LEU A 81 0.48 9.86 -7.18
N ASP A 82 -0.24 9.81 -6.08
CA ASP A 82 -1.14 10.86 -5.63
C ASP A 82 -0.51 11.52 -4.39
N TYR A 83 -0.18 12.80 -4.50
CA TYR A 83 0.38 13.58 -3.41
C TYR A 83 -0.50 14.78 -3.03
N SER A 84 -1.78 14.74 -3.42
CA SER A 84 -2.76 15.80 -3.17
C SER A 84 -2.90 16.15 -1.69
N GLU A 85 -2.88 15.16 -0.81
CA GLU A 85 -2.99 15.33 0.65
C GLU A 85 -1.64 15.56 1.36
N PHE A 86 -0.55 15.75 0.63
CA PHE A 86 0.74 16.05 1.25
C PHE A 86 0.72 17.44 1.92
N ARG A 87 1.06 17.49 3.21
CA ARG A 87 1.12 18.70 4.03
C ARG A 87 2.56 19.19 4.21
N GLY A 88 2.74 20.50 4.05
CA GLY A 88 4.02 21.19 4.30
C GLY A 88 4.74 21.66 3.05
N PRO A 89 5.75 22.54 3.20
CA PRO A 89 6.45 23.10 2.06
C PRO A 89 7.34 22.06 1.36
N GLY A 90 7.37 22.13 0.02
CA GLY A 90 8.44 21.50 -0.77
C GLY A 90 8.39 19.97 -0.84
N PHE A 91 7.28 19.40 -1.32
CA PHE A 91 7.22 17.96 -1.64
C PHE A 91 8.36 17.57 -2.58
N GLY A 92 9.34 16.86 -2.02
CA GLY A 92 10.63 16.55 -2.66
C GLY A 92 11.10 15.14 -2.38
N PHE A 93 12.21 14.75 -3.02
CA PHE A 93 12.74 13.39 -2.93
C PHE A 93 13.03 12.91 -1.51
N PRO A 94 13.61 13.71 -0.58
CA PRO A 94 13.84 13.26 0.80
C PRO A 94 12.54 12.92 1.54
N ALA A 95 11.54 13.79 1.44
CA ALA A 95 10.22 13.60 2.06
C ALA A 95 9.53 12.35 1.53
N PHE A 96 9.48 12.21 0.20
CA PHE A 96 8.92 11.04 -0.47
C PHE A 96 9.64 9.75 -0.06
N ARG A 97 10.97 9.74 -0.11
CA ARG A 97 11.78 8.55 0.20
C ARG A 97 11.62 8.12 1.66
N ALA A 98 11.55 9.08 2.60
CA ALA A 98 11.29 8.78 4.00
C ALA A 98 9.90 8.15 4.20
N ALA A 99 8.86 8.70 3.56
CA ALA A 99 7.50 8.18 3.66
C ALA A 99 7.39 6.77 3.06
N LEU A 100 7.97 6.59 1.87
CA LEU A 100 8.05 5.30 1.20
C LEU A 100 8.81 4.27 2.06
N GLN A 101 9.93 4.65 2.66
CA GLN A 101 10.70 3.76 3.53
C GLN A 101 9.88 3.32 4.76
N GLY A 102 9.18 4.26 5.41
CA GLY A 102 8.29 3.96 6.53
C GLY A 102 7.20 2.96 6.13
N MET A 103 6.57 3.17 4.98
CA MET A 103 5.51 2.30 4.46
C MET A 103 6.06 0.89 4.17
N LEU A 104 7.19 0.79 3.45
CA LEU A 104 7.81 -0.50 3.11
C LEU A 104 8.23 -1.27 4.37
N ASN A 105 8.76 -0.59 5.38
CA ASN A 105 9.12 -1.20 6.65
C ASN A 105 7.88 -1.75 7.38
N GLN A 106 6.80 -0.97 7.41
CA GLN A 106 5.55 -1.35 8.07
C GLN A 106 4.90 -2.56 7.39
N ILE A 107 4.85 -2.58 6.06
CA ILE A 107 4.39 -3.72 5.26
C ILE A 107 5.28 -4.94 5.55
N GLY A 108 6.60 -4.80 5.40
CA GLY A 108 7.54 -5.90 5.57
C GLY A 108 7.51 -6.50 6.98
N ASN A 109 7.40 -5.68 8.02
CA ASN A 109 7.27 -6.15 9.40
C ASN A 109 5.97 -6.93 9.62
N THR A 110 4.85 -6.45 9.07
CA THR A 110 3.55 -7.11 9.15
C THR A 110 3.56 -8.47 8.44
N MET A 111 4.15 -8.52 7.24
CA MET A 111 4.33 -9.77 6.48
C MET A 111 5.20 -10.79 7.23
N ARG A 112 6.35 -10.37 7.77
CA ARG A 112 7.25 -11.24 8.55
C ARG A 112 6.58 -11.78 9.81
N ALA A 113 5.79 -10.94 10.48
CA ALA A 113 5.03 -11.33 11.66
C ALA A 113 3.80 -12.20 11.34
N ARG A 114 3.53 -12.48 10.05
CA ARG A 114 2.33 -13.20 9.57
C ARG A 114 1.03 -12.61 10.11
N ARG A 115 1.02 -11.30 10.36
CA ARG A 115 -0.15 -10.56 10.82
C ARG A 115 -1.00 -10.16 9.61
N ASP A 116 -2.26 -9.87 9.87
CA ASP A 116 -3.15 -9.33 8.85
C ASP A 116 -2.59 -7.98 8.34
N LEU A 117 -2.51 -7.86 7.02
CA LEU A 117 -2.08 -6.65 6.33
C LEU A 117 -3.12 -5.53 6.40
N ASN A 118 -4.33 -5.84 6.88
CA ASN A 118 -5.47 -4.94 6.96
C ASN A 118 -5.74 -4.27 5.61
N ILE A 119 -6.18 -5.09 4.64
CA ILE A 119 -6.42 -4.65 3.27
C ILE A 119 -7.90 -4.29 3.13
N MET A 120 -8.18 -3.03 2.85
CA MET A 120 -9.53 -2.53 2.63
C MET A 120 -9.85 -2.51 1.14
N SER A 121 -10.95 -3.16 0.72
CA SER A 121 -11.41 -3.12 -0.67
C SER A 121 -12.40 -1.97 -0.89
N ASN A 122 -12.07 -1.03 -1.76
CA ASN A 122 -13.04 -0.08 -2.30
C ASN A 122 -13.63 -0.65 -3.60
N GLN A 123 -14.84 -1.22 -3.50
CA GLN A 123 -15.52 -1.82 -4.65
C GLN A 123 -15.94 -0.79 -5.71
N GLN A 124 -16.15 0.48 -5.34
CA GLN A 124 -16.51 1.54 -6.29
C GLN A 124 -15.33 1.94 -7.19
N GLN A 125 -14.10 1.86 -6.67
CA GLN A 125 -12.88 2.23 -7.41
C GLN A 125 -12.09 1.01 -7.91
N ASN A 126 -12.53 -0.21 -7.58
CA ASN A 126 -11.78 -1.46 -7.84
C ASN A 126 -10.34 -1.41 -7.29
N THR A 127 -10.18 -0.74 -6.13
CA THR A 127 -8.91 -0.46 -5.47
C THR A 127 -8.83 -1.24 -4.16
N LEU A 128 -7.69 -1.89 -3.94
CA LEU A 128 -7.32 -2.54 -2.70
C LEU A 128 -6.32 -1.66 -1.97
N LEU A 129 -6.69 -1.14 -0.80
CA LEU A 129 -5.84 -0.26 0.01
C LEU A 129 -5.15 -1.05 1.10
N VAL A 130 -3.82 -0.97 1.17
CA VAL A 130 -3.01 -1.63 2.21
C VAL A 130 -2.82 -0.65 3.36
N HIS A 131 -3.50 -0.87 4.51
CA HIS A 131 -3.42 0.01 5.68
C HIS A 131 -2.16 -0.24 6.53
N GLN A 132 -1.01 -0.23 5.88
CA GLN A 132 0.31 -0.27 6.52
C GLN A 132 1.05 1.04 6.20
N PRO A 133 0.65 2.16 6.83
CA PRO A 133 1.10 3.48 6.43
C PRO A 133 2.57 3.74 6.77
N GLY A 134 3.22 4.53 5.92
CA GLY A 134 4.47 5.22 6.24
C GLY A 134 4.17 6.61 6.76
N VAL A 135 4.42 6.86 8.05
CA VAL A 135 4.23 8.17 8.67
C VAL A 135 5.55 8.92 8.72
N VAL A 136 5.58 10.16 8.25
CA VAL A 136 6.73 11.05 8.38
C VAL A 136 6.31 12.40 8.93
N ARG A 137 7.19 12.98 9.76
CA ARG A 137 7.03 14.33 10.28
C ARG A 137 8.01 15.26 9.57
N ILE A 138 7.48 16.33 8.97
CA ILE A 138 8.26 17.36 8.27
C ILE A 138 7.91 18.70 8.90
N GLY A 139 8.84 19.25 9.67
CA GLY A 139 8.52 20.36 10.58
C GLY A 139 7.44 19.93 11.58
N GLU A 140 6.32 20.64 11.60
CA GLU A 140 5.15 20.32 12.44
C GLU A 140 4.08 19.49 11.72
N GLN A 141 4.27 19.21 10.42
CA GLN A 141 3.28 18.52 9.61
C GLN A 141 3.52 17.01 9.58
N PHE A 142 2.44 16.25 9.78
CA PHE A 142 2.44 14.80 9.59
C PHE A 142 1.95 14.46 8.20
N ASN A 143 2.64 13.52 7.56
CA ASN A 143 2.28 13.01 6.25
C ASN A 143 2.19 11.50 6.32
N VAL A 144 1.12 10.95 5.75
CA VAL A 144 0.83 9.52 5.76
C VAL A 144 0.82 9.01 4.34
N MET A 145 1.70 8.07 4.00
CA MET A 145 1.72 7.40 2.71
C MET A 145 1.16 5.98 2.83
N VAL A 146 0.31 5.59 1.90
CA VAL A 146 -0.22 4.22 1.76
C VAL A 146 -0.07 3.71 0.33
N LEU A 147 -0.24 2.40 0.17
CA LEU A 147 -0.24 1.73 -1.12
C LEU A 147 -1.65 1.28 -1.48
N GLY A 148 -2.16 1.81 -2.58
CA GLY A 148 -3.32 1.27 -3.30
C GLY A 148 -2.89 0.32 -4.40
N ILE A 149 -3.68 -0.72 -4.64
CA ILE A 149 -3.54 -1.63 -5.77
C ILE A 149 -4.85 -1.59 -6.55
N GLU A 150 -4.81 -0.96 -7.72
CA GLU A 150 -5.97 -0.83 -8.61
C GLU A 150 -5.92 -1.92 -9.68
N ARG A 151 -7.06 -2.58 -9.90
CA ARG A 151 -7.23 -3.55 -10.99
C ARG A 151 -7.79 -2.85 -12.22
N GLY A 152 -6.98 -2.75 -13.27
CA GLY A 152 -7.38 -2.17 -14.55
C GLY A 152 -8.23 -3.11 -15.40
N THR A 153 -8.84 -2.57 -16.46
CA THR A 153 -9.75 -3.29 -17.37
C THR A 153 -9.08 -4.26 -18.35
N LYS A 154 -7.73 -4.32 -18.39
CA LYS A 154 -6.96 -5.16 -19.33
C LYS A 154 -5.95 -6.07 -18.64
N ASN A 155 -6.30 -6.65 -17.49
CA ASN A 155 -5.39 -7.47 -16.69
C ASN A 155 -4.06 -6.74 -16.41
N GLN A 156 -4.18 -5.47 -16.01
CA GLN A 156 -3.07 -4.63 -15.56
C GLN A 156 -3.32 -4.29 -14.09
N LEU A 157 -2.25 -4.26 -13.29
CA LEU A 157 -2.31 -3.67 -11.96
C LEU A 157 -1.62 -2.30 -11.95
N THR A 158 -2.20 -1.38 -11.21
CA THR A 158 -1.59 -0.09 -10.89
C THR A 158 -1.31 -0.04 -9.40
N LEU A 159 -0.04 0.08 -9.06
CA LEU A 159 0.46 0.41 -7.73
C LEU A 159 0.34 1.91 -7.57
N LYS A 160 -0.53 2.37 -6.68
CA LYS A 160 -0.77 3.79 -6.45
C LYS A 160 -0.24 4.16 -5.07
N LEU A 161 0.86 4.91 -5.06
CA LEU A 161 1.35 5.53 -3.83
C LEU A 161 0.48 6.76 -3.55
N MET A 162 -0.11 6.84 -2.37
CA MET A 162 -1.03 7.93 -2.04
C MET A 162 -0.64 8.55 -0.71
N PHE A 163 -0.52 9.87 -0.69
CA PHE A 163 -0.65 10.61 0.55
C PHE A 163 -2.13 10.74 0.90
N ILE A 164 -2.45 10.57 2.17
CA ILE A 164 -3.79 10.67 2.71
C ILE A 164 -3.79 11.55 3.95
N ASP A 165 -4.98 12.06 4.29
CA ASP A 165 -5.15 12.90 5.46
C ASP A 165 -4.69 12.16 6.74
N PRO A 166 -3.69 12.69 7.47
CA PRO A 166 -3.21 12.10 8.72
C PRO A 166 -4.30 11.99 9.80
N GLU A 167 -5.35 12.80 9.75
CA GLU A 167 -6.46 12.75 10.72
C GLU A 167 -7.30 11.47 10.59
N GLN A 168 -7.25 10.81 9.43
CA GLN A 168 -7.89 9.50 9.23
C GLN A 168 -7.16 8.35 9.96
N TYR A 169 -5.95 8.59 10.46
CA TYR A 169 -5.17 7.62 11.20
C TYR A 169 -5.14 8.04 12.67
N PRO A 170 -5.77 7.27 13.58
CA PRO A 170 -5.71 7.58 15.00
C PRO A 170 -4.24 7.59 15.41
N ARG A 171 -3.80 8.72 16.00
CA ARG A 171 -2.47 8.82 16.59
C ARG A 171 -2.37 7.74 17.66
N ARG A 172 -1.68 6.64 17.37
CA ARG A 172 -1.44 5.56 18.34
C ARG A 172 -0.65 6.03 19.59
N ASP A 173 -0.22 7.28 19.62
CA ASP A 173 0.47 7.89 20.75
C ASP A 173 -0.45 8.51 21.82
N GLN A 174 -1.78 8.37 21.73
CA GLN A 174 -2.69 8.87 22.78
C GLN A 174 -3.22 7.80 23.75
N GLU A 175 -2.98 6.51 23.51
CA GLU A 175 -3.47 5.45 24.41
C GLU A 175 -2.50 5.14 25.58
N ALA A 176 -1.25 5.62 25.52
CA ALA A 176 -0.25 5.39 26.58
C ALA A 176 -0.19 6.50 27.65
N ALA A 177 -0.92 7.62 27.48
CA ALA A 177 -0.89 8.76 28.40
C ALA A 177 -2.18 8.92 29.24
N ALA A 178 -3.18 8.05 29.06
CA ALA A 178 -4.44 8.07 29.80
C ALA A 178 -4.47 7.11 31.01
N VAL A 179 -3.32 6.62 31.47
CA VAL A 179 -3.21 6.00 32.79
C VAL A 179 -2.83 7.10 33.79
N THR A 180 -3.82 7.86 34.22
CA THR A 180 -3.70 8.73 35.38
C THR A 180 -3.29 7.90 36.60
N PRO A 181 -2.18 8.23 37.29
CA PRO A 181 -1.94 7.75 38.64
C PRO A 181 -2.80 8.63 39.56
N ASP A 182 -4.02 8.21 39.84
CA ASP A 182 -4.85 8.89 40.84
C ASP A 182 -5.36 7.88 41.88
N SER A 183 -4.52 7.66 42.88
CA SER A 183 -4.91 7.10 44.18
C SER A 183 -3.90 7.62 45.21
N ALA A 184 -3.84 8.94 45.34
CA ALA A 184 -3.30 9.58 46.53
C ALA A 184 -4.47 10.22 47.28
N GLU A 185 -4.79 9.58 48.40
CA GLU A 185 -5.03 10.30 49.67
C GLU A 185 -6.29 11.16 49.75
N GLN A 186 -7.39 10.52 50.17
CA GLN A 186 -8.40 11.13 51.04
C GLN A 186 -9.25 10.02 51.67
N ASP A 187 -8.92 9.62 52.88
CA ASP A 187 -9.94 9.27 53.86
C ASP A 187 -9.42 9.58 55.28
N GLN A 188 -9.69 10.81 55.71
CA GLN A 188 -9.80 11.13 57.13
C GLN A 188 -11.29 11.18 57.49
N ALA A 189 -11.59 10.52 58.61
CA ALA A 189 -12.71 10.74 59.51
C ALA A 189 -14.04 10.03 59.22
N ALA A 190 -14.23 8.87 59.86
CA ALA A 190 -15.33 8.67 60.83
C ALA A 190 -15.09 7.39 61.65
N GLY A 191 -14.96 7.52 62.97
CA GLY A 191 -14.88 6.40 63.92
C GLY A 191 -14.09 6.75 65.17
#